data_AF-A0A0G0ECW4-F1
#
_entry.id   AF-A0A0G0ECW4-F1
#
_cell.length_a   1.000
_cell.length_b   1.000
_cell.length_c   1.000
_cell.angle_alpha   90.00
_cell.angle_beta   90.00
_cell.angle_gamma   90.00
#
_symmetry.space_group_name_H-M   'P 1'
#
loop_
_entity.id
_entity.type
_entity.pdbx_description
1 polymer ?
#
loop_
_entity_poly.entity_id
_entity_poly.type
_entity_poly.pdbx_seq_one_letter_code
_entity_poly.pdbx_strand_id
1 'polypeptide(L)' 'MSSIDEIRDARIKKLELFKKKGINPYPADSKREISLKDAVEGFDNLEKKKTMKWIAGRIMSIR' A
#
# COMPACT_ATOMS: atom_id res chain seq x y z
N MET A 1 -15.74 25.49 7.68
CA MET A 1 -14.84 24.35 7.95
C MET A 1 -14.97 23.43 6.77
N SER A 2 -13.98 23.46 5.89
CA SER A 2 -14.08 22.82 4.60
C SER A 2 -13.98 21.31 4.79
N SER A 3 -14.76 20.52 4.07
CA SER A 3 -14.71 19.04 4.15
C SER A 3 -13.30 18.47 3.90
N ILE A 4 -12.40 19.27 3.30
CA ILE A 4 -10.99 18.94 3.10
C ILE A 4 -10.18 18.91 4.42
N ASP A 5 -10.53 19.76 5.38
CA ASP A 5 -9.82 19.89 6.66
C ASP A 5 -10.15 18.70 7.57
N GLU A 6 -11.41 18.27 7.58
CA GLU A 6 -11.84 17.07 8.32
C GLU A 6 -11.16 15.80 7.79
N ILE A 7 -11.01 15.68 6.47
CA ILE A 7 -10.29 14.57 5.83
C ILE A 7 -8.81 14.60 6.22
N ARG A 8 -8.20 15.79 6.27
CA ARG A 8 -6.81 15.97 6.68
C ARG A 8 -6.61 15.54 8.13
N ASP A 9 -7.45 16.01 9.04
CA ASP A 9 -7.38 15.67 10.47
C ASP A 9 -7.58 14.17 10.71
N ALA A 10 -8.49 13.54 9.98
CA ALA A 10 -8.68 12.10 10.03
C ALA A 10 -7.43 11.32 9.60
N ARG A 11 -6.70 11.80 8.59
CA ARG A 11 -5.43 11.18 8.14
C ARG A 11 -4.31 11.37 9.16
N ILE A 12 -4.22 12.54 9.78
CA ILE A 12 -3.22 12.82 10.83
C ILE A 12 -3.46 11.94 12.06
N LYS A 13 -4.73 11.82 12.51
CA LYS A 13 -5.10 10.92 13.62
C LYS A 13 -4.71 9.46 13.33
N LYS A 14 -4.91 8.98 12.10
CA LYS A 14 -4.47 7.62 11.70
C LYS A 14 -2.95 7.48 11.76
N LEU A 15 -2.19 8.50 11.31
CA LEU A 15 -0.73 8.50 11.37
C LEU A 15 -0.21 8.43 12.81
N GLU A 16 -0.81 9.18 13.73
CA GLU A 16 -0.49 9.10 15.16
C GLU A 16 -0.81 7.73 15.74
N LEU A 17 -1.93 7.12 15.33
CA LEU A 17 -2.31 5.79 15.78
C LEU A 17 -1.30 4.72 15.34
N PHE A 18 -0.79 4.81 14.11
CA PHE A 18 0.26 3.91 13.63
C PHE A 18 1.57 4.09 14.40
N LYS A 19 1.97 5.34 14.68
CA LYS A 19 3.14 5.63 15.52
C LYS A 19 2.99 5.07 16.94
N LYS A 20 1.81 5.25 17.57
CA LYS A 20 1.52 4.70 18.91
C LYS A 20 1.55 3.17 18.95
N LYS A 21 1.18 2.51 17.84
CA LYS A 21 1.26 1.05 17.68
C LYS A 21 2.66 0.54 17.34
N GLY A 22 3.67 1.41 17.23
CA GLY A 22 5.04 1.03 16.89
C GLY A 22 5.23 0.62 15.42
N ILE A 23 4.26 0.90 14.56
CA ILE A 23 4.33 0.61 13.12
C ILE A 23 4.93 1.83 12.43
N ASN A 24 6.07 1.67 11.75
CA ASN A 24 6.67 2.76 10.97
C ASN A 24 5.80 3.03 9.73
N PRO A 25 5.14 4.21 9.61
CA PRO A 25 4.29 4.52 8.47
C PRO A 25 5.09 4.73 7.17
N TYR A 26 6.39 4.99 7.28
CA TYR A 26 7.30 5.22 6.18
C TYR A 26 8.52 4.30 6.32
N PRO A 27 8.37 3.00 6.00
CA PRO A 27 9.51 2.07 6.01
C PRO A 27 10.53 2.51 4.95
N ALA A 28 11.82 2.44 5.30
CA ALA A 28 12.91 2.81 4.40
C ALA A 28 12.99 1.85 3.19
N ASP A 29 12.73 0.56 3.42
CA ASP A 29 12.72 -0.46 2.39
C ASP A 29 11.35 -1.11 2.27
N SER A 30 10.78 -1.02 1.07
CA SER A 30 9.65 -1.84 0.66
C SER A 30 10.20 -2.93 -0.25
N LYS A 31 10.24 -4.19 0.22
CA LYS A 31 10.70 -5.36 -0.56
C LYS A 31 9.73 -5.66 -1.72
N ARG A 32 9.64 -4.75 -2.69
CA ARG A 32 8.86 -4.92 -3.92
C ARG A 32 9.69 -5.73 -4.91
N GLU A 33 9.23 -6.94 -5.21
CA GLU A 33 9.91 -7.82 -6.16
C GLU A 33 9.48 -7.57 -7.61
N ILE A 34 8.23 -7.14 -7.83
CA ILE A 34 7.64 -7.01 -9.17
C ILE A 34 6.91 -5.67 -9.29
N SER A 35 6.96 -5.05 -10.47
CA SER A 35 6.15 -3.88 -10.77
C SER A 35 4.68 -4.26 -11.04
N LEU A 36 3.75 -3.34 -10.80
CA LEU A 36 2.32 -3.60 -11.08
C LEU A 36 2.07 -3.97 -12.55
N LYS A 37 2.86 -3.42 -13.47
CA LYS A 37 2.74 -3.72 -14.90
C LYS A 37 3.14 -5.16 -15.19
N ASP A 38 4.31 -5.58 -14.71
CA ASP A 38 4.84 -6.93 -14.93
C ASP A 38 3.96 -8.00 -14.25
N ALA A 39 3.32 -7.66 -13.13
CA ALA A 39 2.36 -8.54 -12.46
C ALA A 39 1.08 -8.76 -13.28
N VAL A 40 0.60 -7.72 -13.98
CA VAL A 40 -0.59 -7.80 -14.83
C VAL A 40 -0.27 -8.52 -16.15
N GLU A 41 0.84 -8.18 -16.79
CA GLU A 41 1.27 -8.82 -18.04
C GLU A 41 1.68 -10.29 -17.84
N GLY A 42 2.24 -10.62 -16.68
CA GLY A 42 2.74 -11.96 -16.34
C GLY A 42 1.77 -12.83 -15.53
N PHE A 43 0.51 -12.41 -15.33
CA PHE A 43 -0.42 -13.07 -14.40
C PHE A 43 -0.60 -14.56 -14.70
N ASP A 44 -0.83 -14.92 -15.96
CA ASP A 44 -1.01 -16.32 -16.41
C ASP A 44 0.23 -17.19 -16.11
N ASN A 45 1.42 -16.60 -16.17
CA ASN A 45 2.68 -17.31 -15.93
C ASN A 45 2.99 -17.42 -14.43
N LEU A 46 2.59 -16.42 -13.65
CA LEU A 46 2.69 -16.39 -12.19
C LEU A 46 1.71 -17.39 -11.54
N GLU A 47 0.49 -17.51 -12.08
CA GLU A 47 -0.51 -18.48 -11.62
C GLU A 47 -0.01 -19.92 -11.76
N LYS A 48 0.58 -20.25 -12.92
CA LYS A 48 1.15 -21.59 -13.17
C LYS A 48 2.36 -21.90 -12.29
N LYS A 49 3.17 -20.89 -11.93
CA LYS A 49 4.38 -21.07 -11.12
C LYS A 49 4.10 -21.21 -9.62
N LYS A 50 2.92 -20.80 -9.12
CA LYS A 50 2.57 -20.77 -7.68
C LYS A 50 3.64 -20.11 -6.79
N THR A 51 4.44 -19.20 -7.35
CA THR A 51 5.50 -18.51 -6.61
C THR A 51 4.95 -17.31 -5.88
N MET A 52 5.25 -17.21 -4.58
CA MET A 52 4.95 -16.04 -3.76
C MET A 52 5.77 -14.86 -4.26
N LYS A 53 5.09 -13.78 -4.64
CA LYS A 53 5.71 -12.53 -5.13
C LYS A 53 5.16 -11.35 -4.36
N TRP A 54 6.05 -10.40 -4.06
CA TRP A 54 5.72 -9.21 -3.28
C TRP A 54 5.55 -8.01 -4.20
N ILE A 55 4.40 -7.33 -4.10
CA ILE A 55 4.05 -6.15 -4.90
C ILE A 55 3.75 -4.99 -3.93
N ALA A 56 4.09 -3.76 -4.34
CA ALA A 56 3.74 -2.55 -3.61
C ALA A 56 3.13 -1.52 -4.57
N GLY A 57 2.12 -0.77 -4.09
CA GLY A 57 1.37 0.19 -4.90
C GLY A 57 0.56 1.19 -4.07
N ARG A 58 -0.05 2.16 -4.74
CA ARG A 58 -0.97 3.13 -4.13
C ARG A 58 -2.40 2.57 -4.17
N ILE A 59 -3.11 2.68 -3.05
CA ILE A 59 -4.54 2.34 -2.96
C ILE A 59 -5.33 3.43 -3.71
N MET A 60 -5.96 3.07 -4.83
CA MET A 60 -6.75 3.98 -5.66
C MET A 60 -8.25 3.90 -5.38
N SER A 61 -8.74 2.71 -5.08
CA SER A 61 -10.14 2.45 -4.75
C SER A 61 -10.22 1.41 -3.63
N ILE A 62 -11.07 1.68 -2.66
CA ILE A 62 -11.53 0.71 -1.65
C ILE A 62 -13.04 0.66 -1.84
N ARG A 63 -13.56 -0.53 -2.12
CA ARG A 63 -15.00 -0.78 -2.19
C ARG A 63 -15.46 -1.45 -0.91
#